data_AF-A0A0G1D6U5-F1
#
_entry.id   AF-A0A0G1D6U5-F1
#
_cell.length_a   1.000
_cell.length_b   1.000
_cell.length_c   1.000
_cell.angle_alpha   90.00
_cell.angle_beta   90.00
_cell.angle_gamma   90.00
#
_symmetry.space_group_name_H-M   'P 1'
#
loop_
_entity.id
_entity.type
_entity.pdbx_description
1 polymer ?
#
loop_
_entity_poly.entity_id
_entity_poly.type
_entity_poly.pdbx_seq_one_letter_code
_entity_poly.pdbx_strand_id
1 'polypeptide(L)'
;MRQVPFEGFDTRNEWFVKGTEPTAKSDWFQRLEVCKIDGRIANDGCKDAGKTDEISFVRVTAPYSEWQPAVDAWVKERYKEDDRFFPPLMQSKLKFDGDEVSNKDDVNVQIVGVKDGQSVPLNFRLNIEISAYNDIKIVRIYMDGDKVAEDDASPYGYNFQLDASKIGSHEFEATVTDDDDNKGSAKIRLNLVGYARQ
;
A
#
# COMPACT_ATOMS: atom_id res chain seq x y z
N MET A 1 -0.99 3.72 24.69
CA MET A 1 -2.46 3.57 24.77
C MET A 1 -2.76 2.08 24.61
N ARG A 2 -3.46 1.43 25.55
CA ARG A 2 -3.86 0.01 25.39
C ARG A 2 -5.24 -0.01 24.74
N GLN A 3 -5.45 -0.90 23.79
CA GLN A 3 -6.65 -0.96 22.96
C GLN A 3 -7.32 -2.32 23.12
N VAL A 4 -8.64 -2.38 22.95
CA VAL A 4 -9.38 -3.64 22.96
C VAL A 4 -9.02 -4.49 21.74
N PRO A 5 -9.10 -5.83 21.84
CA PRO A 5 -8.94 -6.71 20.68
C PRO A 5 -9.95 -6.39 19.58
N PHE A 6 -9.56 -6.56 18.33
CA PHE A 6 -10.46 -6.44 17.19
C PHE A 6 -11.03 -7.79 16.81
N GLU A 7 -12.28 -7.79 16.33
CA GLU A 7 -12.99 -9.01 15.95
C GLU A 7 -12.23 -9.77 14.85
N GLY A 8 -12.06 -11.09 15.03
CA GLY A 8 -11.35 -11.95 14.07
C GLY A 8 -9.82 -11.99 14.20
N PHE A 9 -9.24 -11.31 15.20
CA PHE A 9 -7.80 -11.41 15.52
C PHE A 9 -7.56 -12.22 16.79
N ASP A 10 -6.38 -12.83 16.88
CA ASP A 10 -5.95 -13.56 18.08
C ASP A 10 -5.98 -12.66 19.32
N THR A 11 -6.46 -13.23 20.41
CA THR A 11 -6.54 -12.56 21.69
C THR A 11 -5.47 -13.11 22.64
N ARG A 12 -5.03 -12.28 23.58
CA ARG A 12 -4.18 -12.71 24.68
C ARG A 12 -4.77 -12.25 26.00
N ASN A 13 -4.55 -13.04 27.04
CA ASN A 13 -4.97 -12.68 28.38
C ASN A 13 -3.99 -11.68 28.99
N GLU A 14 -4.50 -10.52 29.42
CA GLU A 14 -3.76 -9.51 30.15
C GLU A 14 -4.43 -9.23 31.49
N TRP A 15 -3.60 -8.93 32.50
CA TRP A 15 -4.06 -8.54 33.82
C TRP A 15 -4.10 -7.03 33.93
N PHE A 16 -5.23 -6.47 34.35
CA PHE A 16 -5.44 -5.03 34.54
C PHE A 16 -5.77 -4.73 36.00
N VAL A 17 -5.37 -3.54 36.45
CA VAL A 17 -5.93 -2.98 37.69
C VAL A 17 -7.39 -2.63 37.41
N LYS A 18 -8.30 -2.98 38.31
CA LYS A 18 -9.74 -2.72 38.17
C LYS A 18 -9.98 -1.23 37.87
N GLY A 19 -10.68 -0.94 36.77
CA GLY A 19 -10.95 0.42 36.29
C GLY A 19 -9.90 0.99 35.31
N THR A 20 -8.86 0.21 34.97
CA THR A 20 -7.83 0.59 33.98
C THR A 20 -7.85 -0.29 32.73
N GLU A 21 -8.87 -1.15 32.61
CA GLU A 21 -9.10 -1.96 31.43
C GLU A 21 -9.25 -1.03 30.20
N PRO A 22 -8.59 -1.35 29.08
CA PRO A 22 -8.74 -0.58 27.86
C PRO A 22 -10.17 -0.70 27.34
N THR A 23 -10.77 0.42 26.97
CA THR A 23 -12.12 0.47 26.38
C THR A 23 -12.14 0.98 24.94
N ALA A 24 -11.06 1.61 24.49
CA ALA A 24 -10.94 2.17 23.15
C ALA A 24 -10.55 1.10 22.12
N LYS A 25 -11.26 1.08 20.99
CA LYS A 25 -10.84 0.35 19.78
C LYS A 25 -9.69 1.12 19.10
N SER A 26 -8.78 0.42 18.43
CA SER A 26 -7.73 1.08 17.66
C SER A 26 -8.29 1.76 16.43
N ASP A 27 -7.81 2.96 16.13
CA ASP A 27 -8.07 3.65 14.86
C ASP A 27 -7.32 3.01 13.69
N TRP A 28 -6.47 2.01 13.95
CA TRP A 28 -5.77 1.26 12.90
C TRP A 28 -6.70 0.28 12.18
N PHE A 29 -7.80 -0.15 12.79
CA PHE A 29 -8.71 -1.08 12.14
C PHE A 29 -9.61 -0.34 11.15
N GLN A 30 -9.61 -0.81 9.90
CA GLN A 30 -10.36 -0.20 8.81
C GLN A 30 -11.19 -1.27 8.11
N ARG A 31 -12.51 -1.05 8.01
CA ARG A 31 -13.37 -1.87 7.16
C ARG A 31 -13.47 -1.18 5.80
N LEU A 32 -13.03 -1.86 4.75
CA LEU A 32 -13.04 -1.36 3.38
C LEU A 32 -13.91 -2.26 2.51
N GLU A 33 -14.72 -1.63 1.66
CA GLU A 33 -15.36 -2.30 0.54
C GLU A 33 -14.37 -2.30 -0.64
N VAL A 34 -13.94 -3.47 -1.06
CA VAL A 34 -12.95 -3.68 -2.12
C VAL A 34 -13.59 -4.34 -3.34
N CYS A 35 -13.04 -4.08 -4.53
CA CYS A 35 -13.43 -4.78 -5.73
C CYS A 35 -12.83 -6.19 -5.74
N LYS A 36 -13.64 -7.22 -6.00
CA LYS A 36 -13.20 -8.63 -5.96
C LYS A 36 -12.14 -8.97 -7.01
N ILE A 37 -12.11 -8.20 -8.10
CA ILE A 37 -11.28 -8.49 -9.27
C ILE A 37 -9.83 -8.06 -9.02
N ASP A 38 -9.61 -6.83 -8.57
CA ASP A 38 -8.25 -6.26 -8.43
C ASP A 38 -7.83 -6.00 -6.98
N GLY A 39 -8.70 -6.27 -6.00
CA GLY A 39 -8.45 -6.07 -4.58
C GLY A 39 -8.31 -4.60 -4.15
N ARG A 40 -8.64 -3.63 -5.02
CA ARG A 40 -8.58 -2.20 -4.73
C ARG A 40 -9.87 -1.69 -4.09
N ILE A 41 -9.85 -0.47 -3.54
CA ILE A 41 -11.07 0.13 -2.99
C ILE A 41 -12.14 0.18 -4.09
N ALA A 42 -13.33 -0.35 -3.81
CA ALA A 42 -14.40 -0.48 -4.80
C ALA A 42 -14.82 0.90 -5.35
N ASN A 43 -14.81 1.04 -6.67
CA ASN A 43 -15.44 2.15 -7.36
C ASN A 43 -16.92 1.86 -7.61
N ASP A 44 -17.65 2.83 -8.16
CA ASP A 44 -19.09 2.68 -8.43
C ASP A 44 -19.38 1.51 -9.38
N GLY A 45 -18.54 1.29 -10.40
CA GLY A 45 -18.69 0.17 -11.33
C GLY A 45 -18.62 -1.21 -10.65
N CYS A 46 -17.66 -1.41 -9.75
CA CYS A 46 -17.57 -2.66 -8.97
C CYS A 46 -18.81 -2.86 -8.10
N LYS A 47 -19.34 -1.79 -7.50
CA LYS A 47 -20.53 -1.84 -6.64
C LYS A 47 -21.78 -2.17 -7.44
N ASP A 48 -21.99 -1.49 -8.56
CA ASP A 48 -23.15 -1.68 -9.43
C ASP A 48 -23.18 -3.09 -10.03
N ALA A 49 -22.01 -3.63 -10.38
CA ALA A 49 -21.85 -5.02 -10.86
C ALA A 49 -21.91 -6.09 -9.75
N GLY A 50 -22.10 -5.69 -8.48
CA GLY A 50 -22.10 -6.61 -7.34
C GLY A 50 -20.76 -7.35 -7.14
N LYS A 51 -19.65 -6.79 -7.64
CA LYS A 51 -18.30 -7.34 -7.56
C LYS A 51 -17.51 -6.72 -6.42
N THR A 52 -18.12 -6.59 -5.24
CA THR A 52 -17.46 -6.07 -4.03
C THR A 52 -17.44 -7.05 -2.88
N ASP A 53 -16.37 -7.00 -2.09
CA ASP A 53 -16.24 -7.69 -0.80
C ASP A 53 -15.93 -6.67 0.30
N GLU A 54 -16.41 -6.93 1.51
CA GLU A 54 -16.07 -6.13 2.68
C GLU A 54 -14.97 -6.82 3.49
N ILE A 55 -13.81 -6.19 3.59
CA ILE A 55 -12.64 -6.74 4.27
C ILE A 55 -12.22 -5.80 5.41
N SER A 56 -11.83 -6.39 6.53
CA SER A 56 -11.25 -5.66 7.65
C SER A 56 -9.73 -5.73 7.59
N PHE A 57 -9.10 -4.56 7.52
CA PHE A 57 -7.66 -4.37 7.47
C PHE A 57 -7.13 -3.73 8.76
N VAL A 58 -5.82 -3.86 8.97
CA VAL A 58 -5.04 -3.18 10.00
C VAL A 58 -4.07 -2.22 9.31
N ARG A 59 -4.40 -0.94 9.34
CA ARG A 59 -3.52 0.12 8.86
C ARG A 59 -2.70 0.69 10.01
N VAL A 60 -1.44 0.26 10.11
CA VAL A 60 -0.50 0.85 11.07
C VAL A 60 -0.16 2.26 10.62
N THR A 61 -0.62 3.27 11.37
CA THR A 61 -0.38 4.68 11.03
C THR A 61 0.74 5.29 11.86
N ALA A 62 1.57 6.07 11.19
CA ALA A 62 2.56 6.92 11.84
C ALA A 62 1.91 8.22 12.36
N PRO A 63 2.44 8.81 13.45
CA PRO A 63 1.96 10.11 13.94
C PRO A 63 2.23 11.26 12.97
N TYR A 64 3.23 11.10 12.08
CA TYR A 64 3.59 12.09 11.07
C TYR A 64 3.69 11.43 9.68
N SER A 65 3.21 12.12 8.65
CA SER A 65 3.14 11.59 7.28
C SER A 65 4.51 11.24 6.69
N GLU A 66 5.54 11.99 7.03
CA GLU A 66 6.93 11.77 6.62
C GLU A 66 7.53 10.47 7.20
N TRP A 67 6.95 9.93 8.27
CA TRP A 67 7.39 8.68 8.89
C TRP A 67 6.60 7.48 8.38
N GLN A 68 5.46 7.70 7.73
CA GLN A 68 4.61 6.61 7.24
C GLN A 68 5.37 5.66 6.29
N PRO A 69 6.19 6.14 5.32
CA PRO A 69 6.94 5.24 4.44
C PRO A 69 7.93 4.32 5.17
N ALA A 70 8.50 4.77 6.29
CA ALA A 70 9.37 3.93 7.13
C ALA A 70 8.56 2.92 7.96
N VAL A 71 7.37 3.32 8.44
CA VAL A 71 6.42 2.40 9.07
C VAL A 71 5.96 1.33 8.07
N ASP A 72 5.65 1.70 6.83
CA ASP A 72 5.24 0.77 5.78
C ASP A 72 6.36 -0.24 5.45
N ALA A 73 7.62 0.19 5.47
CA ALA A 73 8.77 -0.70 5.32
C ALA A 73 8.82 -1.76 6.42
N TRP A 74 8.66 -1.33 7.68
CA TRP A 74 8.61 -2.21 8.84
C TRP A 74 7.40 -3.15 8.80
N VAL A 75 6.23 -2.67 8.38
CA VAL A 75 5.02 -3.50 8.22
C VAL A 75 5.25 -4.59 7.19
N LYS A 76 5.82 -4.26 6.01
CA LYS A 76 6.14 -5.25 4.98
C LYS A 76 7.08 -6.32 5.54
N GLU A 77 8.14 -5.95 6.25
CA GLU A 77 9.08 -6.93 6.81
C GLU A 77 8.43 -7.86 7.84
N ARG A 78 7.54 -7.32 8.69
CA ARG A 78 6.98 -8.04 9.82
C ARG A 78 5.73 -8.86 9.50
N TYR A 79 4.98 -8.46 8.47
CA TYR A 79 3.65 -8.99 8.13
C TYR A 79 3.50 -9.36 6.66
N LYS A 80 4.59 -9.56 5.89
CA LYS A 80 4.56 -9.90 4.45
C LYS A 80 3.64 -11.04 4.02
N GLU A 81 3.24 -11.93 4.95
CA GLU A 81 2.39 -13.10 4.69
C GLU A 81 0.93 -12.88 5.13
N ASP A 82 0.60 -11.70 5.66
CA ASP A 82 -0.74 -11.37 6.16
C ASP A 82 -1.28 -10.11 5.45
N ASP A 83 -2.07 -10.36 4.41
CA ASP A 83 -2.66 -9.32 3.55
C ASP A 83 -3.52 -8.31 4.31
N ARG A 84 -4.02 -8.68 5.51
CA ARG A 84 -4.82 -7.78 6.34
C ARG A 84 -4.03 -6.54 6.78
N PHE A 85 -2.70 -6.57 6.75
CA PHE A 85 -1.85 -5.42 7.10
C PHE A 85 -1.58 -4.46 5.93
N PHE A 86 -2.08 -4.77 4.74
CA PHE A 86 -1.84 -3.98 3.52
C PHE A 86 -3.16 -3.50 2.90
N PRO A 87 -3.91 -2.63 3.61
CA PRO A 87 -5.12 -2.04 3.05
C PRO A 87 -4.81 -1.28 1.76
N PRO A 88 -5.62 -1.46 0.70
CA PRO A 88 -5.47 -0.67 -0.51
C PRO A 88 -5.75 0.81 -0.23
N LEU A 89 -4.97 1.68 -0.86
CA LEU A 89 -5.12 3.13 -0.86
C LEU A 89 -5.64 3.64 -2.20
N MET A 90 -5.51 2.83 -3.25
CA MET A 90 -6.01 3.12 -4.59
C MET A 90 -7.45 2.64 -4.73
N GLN A 91 -8.27 3.46 -5.39
CA GLN A 91 -9.57 3.01 -5.91
C GLN A 91 -9.39 2.27 -7.24
N SER A 92 -10.19 1.22 -7.42
CA SER A 92 -10.23 0.46 -8.67
C SER A 92 -10.48 1.40 -9.86
N LYS A 93 -9.73 1.14 -10.95
CA LYS A 93 -9.84 1.81 -12.25
C LYS A 93 -10.49 0.92 -13.30
N LEU A 94 -11.01 -0.25 -12.89
CA LEU A 94 -11.83 -1.10 -13.73
C LEU A 94 -13.13 -0.38 -14.11
N LYS A 95 -13.49 -0.49 -15.37
CA LYS A 95 -14.73 0.00 -15.95
C LYS A 95 -15.59 -1.19 -16.32
N PHE A 96 -16.90 -1.04 -16.15
CA PHE A 96 -17.86 -2.10 -16.36
C PHE A 96 -18.88 -1.69 -17.42
N ASP A 97 -19.28 -2.65 -18.25
CA ASP A 97 -20.47 -2.58 -19.09
C ASP A 97 -21.42 -3.71 -18.64
N GLY A 98 -22.43 -3.34 -17.85
CA GLY A 98 -23.16 -4.31 -17.03
C GLY A 98 -22.23 -4.97 -16.01
N ASP A 99 -22.14 -6.30 -16.04
CA ASP A 99 -21.33 -7.09 -15.10
C ASP A 99 -19.93 -7.44 -15.66
N GLU A 100 -19.63 -7.03 -16.89
CA GLU A 100 -18.36 -7.35 -17.56
C GLU A 100 -17.38 -6.18 -17.52
N VAL A 101 -16.11 -6.48 -17.25
CA VAL A 101 -15.03 -5.48 -17.32
C VAL A 101 -14.77 -5.12 -18.77
N SER A 102 -14.86 -3.83 -19.10
CA SER A 102 -14.72 -3.32 -20.47
C SER A 102 -13.30 -2.88 -20.82
N ASN A 103 -12.44 -2.64 -19.83
CA ASN A 103 -11.05 -2.20 -20.01
C ASN A 103 -10.03 -3.22 -19.51
N LYS A 104 -10.14 -4.47 -20.00
CA LYS A 104 -9.30 -5.59 -19.53
C LYS A 104 -7.80 -5.40 -19.79
N ASP A 105 -7.46 -4.66 -20.84
CA ASP A 105 -6.08 -4.39 -21.23
C ASP A 105 -5.46 -3.17 -20.51
N ASP A 106 -6.22 -2.45 -19.69
CA ASP A 106 -5.72 -1.29 -18.95
C ASP A 106 -4.95 -1.73 -17.70
N VAL A 107 -3.68 -1.31 -17.60
CA VAL A 107 -2.87 -1.45 -16.37
C VAL A 107 -2.69 -0.07 -15.73
N ASN A 108 -3.46 0.21 -14.68
CA ASN A 108 -3.41 1.48 -13.96
C ASN A 108 -2.48 1.35 -12.75
N VAL A 109 -1.39 2.13 -12.71
CA VAL A 109 -0.38 2.07 -11.66
C VAL A 109 -0.44 3.33 -10.82
N GLN A 110 -0.32 3.21 -9.50
CA GLN A 110 -0.18 4.33 -8.57
C GLN A 110 0.91 4.06 -7.55
N ILE A 111 1.74 5.08 -7.32
CA ILE A 111 2.63 5.12 -6.16
C ILE A 111 1.82 5.74 -5.01
N VAL A 112 1.63 5.00 -3.93
CA VAL A 112 0.70 5.35 -2.84
C VAL A 112 1.43 5.55 -1.50
N GLY A 113 0.75 6.17 -0.54
CA GLY A 113 1.31 6.43 0.80
C GLY A 113 2.29 7.61 0.85
N VAL A 114 2.62 8.20 -0.30
CA VAL A 114 3.47 9.39 -0.45
C VAL A 114 2.83 10.40 -1.41
N LYS A 115 3.31 11.65 -1.36
CA LYS A 115 2.90 12.74 -2.26
C LYS A 115 4.09 13.29 -3.04
N ASP A 116 3.81 13.85 -4.22
CA ASP A 116 4.86 14.49 -5.01
C ASP A 116 5.54 15.62 -4.24
N GLY A 117 6.87 15.64 -4.26
CA GLY A 117 7.72 16.54 -3.47
C GLY A 117 7.82 16.23 -1.98
N GLN A 118 7.17 15.16 -1.48
CA GLN A 118 7.23 14.80 -0.06
C GLN A 118 8.67 14.48 0.38
N SER A 119 9.01 14.90 1.60
CA SER A 119 10.24 14.46 2.25
C SER A 119 10.08 13.07 2.84
N VAL A 120 11.01 12.17 2.51
CA VAL A 120 11.04 10.79 3.02
C VAL A 120 12.45 10.46 3.54
N PRO A 121 12.56 9.59 4.56
CA PRO A 121 13.86 9.20 5.08
C PRO A 121 14.65 8.34 4.10
N LEU A 122 15.96 8.17 4.35
CA LEU A 122 16.83 7.29 3.55
C LEU A 122 16.44 5.80 3.58
N ASN A 123 15.72 5.38 4.63
CA ASN A 123 15.16 4.04 4.76
C ASN A 123 13.65 4.13 4.71
N PHE A 124 13.05 3.72 3.60
CA PHE A 124 11.61 3.85 3.39
C PHE A 124 11.10 2.82 2.39
N ARG A 125 9.79 2.55 2.42
CA ARG A 125 9.13 1.74 1.40
C ARG A 125 8.47 2.62 0.35
N LEU A 126 8.71 2.32 -0.91
CA LEU A 126 7.90 2.81 -2.03
C LEU A 126 6.77 1.82 -2.27
N ASN A 127 5.53 2.18 -1.94
CA ASN A 127 4.36 1.31 -2.14
C ASN A 127 3.78 1.52 -3.55
N ILE A 128 3.47 0.43 -4.23
CA ILE A 128 2.89 0.46 -5.58
C ILE A 128 1.58 -0.30 -5.54
N GLU A 129 0.51 0.33 -6.00
CA GLU A 129 -0.79 -0.30 -6.20
C GLU A 129 -1.17 -0.31 -7.67
N ILE A 130 -1.81 -1.39 -8.08
CA ILE A 130 -2.14 -1.66 -9.48
C ILE A 130 -3.61 -2.04 -9.56
N SER A 131 -4.35 -1.38 -10.44
CA SER A 131 -5.68 -1.80 -10.85
C SER A 131 -5.60 -2.26 -12.30
N ALA A 132 -5.76 -3.57 -12.47
CA ALA A 132 -5.75 -4.27 -13.74
C ALA A 132 -6.74 -5.45 -13.64
N TYR A 133 -7.22 -5.92 -14.78
CA TYR A 133 -8.08 -7.10 -14.82
C TYR A 133 -7.26 -8.40 -14.71
N ASN A 134 -6.10 -8.44 -15.37
CA ASN A 134 -5.20 -9.58 -15.37
C ASN A 134 -4.24 -9.53 -14.18
N ASP A 135 -3.73 -10.71 -13.82
CA ASP A 135 -2.68 -10.87 -12.82
C ASP A 135 -1.38 -10.21 -13.28
N ILE A 136 -0.61 -9.71 -12.31
CA ILE A 136 0.61 -8.97 -12.58
C ILE A 136 1.79 -9.91 -12.66
N LYS A 137 2.45 -9.91 -13.83
CA LYS A 137 3.66 -10.65 -14.11
C LYS A 137 4.87 -10.09 -13.41
N ILE A 138 5.08 -8.77 -13.49
CA ILE A 138 6.26 -8.11 -12.92
C ILE A 138 6.08 -6.61 -12.73
N VAL A 139 6.59 -6.10 -11.61
CA VAL A 139 6.80 -4.67 -11.34
C VAL A 139 8.28 -4.38 -11.37
N ARG A 140 8.69 -3.33 -12.08
CA ARG A 140 10.08 -2.84 -12.12
C ARG A 140 10.15 -1.45 -11.55
N ILE A 141 11.12 -1.23 -10.67
CA ILE A 141 11.25 0.00 -9.90
C ILE A 141 12.56 0.67 -10.28
N TYR A 142 12.50 1.98 -10.49
CA TYR A 142 13.61 2.80 -10.95
C TYR A 142 13.78 4.01 -10.03
N MET A 143 15.02 4.46 -9.91
CA MET A 143 15.40 5.71 -9.25
C MET A 143 16.30 6.48 -10.21
N ASP A 144 15.90 7.70 -10.57
CA ASP A 144 16.58 8.55 -11.56
C ASP A 144 16.87 7.86 -12.91
N GLY A 145 15.97 6.95 -13.32
CA GLY A 145 16.07 6.19 -14.56
C GLY A 145 16.86 4.88 -14.45
N ASP A 146 17.60 4.66 -13.36
CA ASP A 146 18.30 3.40 -13.11
C ASP A 146 17.36 2.38 -12.47
N LYS A 147 17.29 1.16 -13.04
CA LYS A 147 16.49 0.06 -12.45
C LYS A 147 17.13 -0.39 -11.14
N VAL A 148 16.38 -0.31 -10.05
CA VAL A 148 16.87 -0.67 -8.70
C VAL A 148 16.29 -1.98 -8.19
N ALA A 149 15.08 -2.36 -8.64
CA ALA A 149 14.43 -3.58 -8.19
C ALA A 149 13.42 -4.13 -9.20
N GLU A 150 13.09 -5.41 -9.03
CA GLU A 150 11.92 -6.05 -9.62
C GLU A 150 11.14 -6.76 -8.50
N ASP A 151 9.81 -6.79 -8.61
CA ASP A 151 8.90 -7.39 -7.63
C ASP A 151 7.74 -8.07 -8.36
N ASP A 152 7.55 -9.36 -8.11
CA ASP A 152 6.51 -10.21 -8.70
C ASP A 152 5.45 -10.63 -7.67
N ALA A 153 5.54 -10.16 -6.43
CA ALA A 153 4.65 -10.58 -5.34
C ALA A 153 3.97 -9.42 -4.64
N SER A 154 2.64 -9.40 -4.70
CA SER A 154 1.81 -8.46 -3.93
C SER A 154 2.06 -8.60 -2.40
N PRO A 155 1.96 -7.52 -1.61
CA PRO A 155 1.83 -6.13 -2.03
C PRO A 155 3.12 -5.60 -2.66
N TYR A 156 2.98 -4.99 -3.84
CA TYR A 156 4.11 -4.53 -4.65
C TYR A 156 4.83 -3.33 -4.03
N GLY A 157 6.14 -3.25 -4.25
CA GLY A 157 6.95 -2.13 -3.82
C GLY A 157 8.39 -2.50 -3.51
N TYR A 158 9.12 -1.57 -2.93
CA TYR A 158 10.51 -1.80 -2.56
C TYR A 158 10.89 -1.07 -1.28
N ASN A 159 11.58 -1.78 -0.39
CA ASN A 159 12.17 -1.20 0.82
C ASN A 159 13.57 -0.68 0.46
N PHE A 160 13.69 0.64 0.28
CA PHE A 160 14.96 1.31 0.05
C PHE A 160 15.80 1.37 1.32
N GLN A 161 17.11 1.16 1.16
CA GLN A 161 18.14 1.43 2.16
C GLN A 161 19.24 2.25 1.50
N LEU A 162 19.15 3.57 1.62
CA LEU A 162 20.03 4.51 0.93
C LEU A 162 21.04 5.13 1.89
N ASP A 163 22.19 5.51 1.35
CA ASP A 163 23.21 6.23 2.11
C ASP A 163 23.06 7.77 1.98
N ALA A 164 23.79 8.52 2.81
CA ALA A 164 23.67 9.97 2.88
C ALA A 164 24.07 10.70 1.58
N SER A 165 24.81 10.06 0.66
CA SER A 165 25.12 10.65 -0.66
C SER A 165 23.88 10.77 -1.56
N LYS A 166 22.80 10.05 -1.24
CA LYS A 166 21.51 10.11 -1.92
C LYS A 166 20.56 11.15 -1.32
N ILE A 167 21.02 12.01 -0.41
CA ILE A 167 20.19 13.12 0.08
C ILE A 167 19.96 14.11 -1.07
N GLY A 168 18.70 14.46 -1.31
CA GLY A 168 18.32 15.33 -2.42
C GLY A 168 16.99 14.93 -3.06
N SER A 169 16.71 15.56 -4.20
CA SER A 169 15.46 15.35 -4.92
C SER A 169 15.64 14.31 -6.02
N HIS A 170 14.84 13.24 -5.98
CA HIS A 170 14.95 12.09 -6.87
C HIS A 170 13.62 11.75 -7.53
N GLU A 171 13.67 11.26 -8.77
CA GLU A 171 12.50 10.70 -9.45
C GLU A 171 12.44 9.19 -9.21
N PHE A 172 11.29 8.70 -8.77
CA PHE A 172 11.00 7.28 -8.65
C PHE A 172 9.97 6.90 -9.70
N GLU A 173 10.18 5.77 -10.35
CA GLU A 173 9.29 5.23 -11.36
C GLU A 173 9.00 3.76 -11.09
N ALA A 174 7.74 3.37 -11.31
CA ALA A 174 7.30 2.00 -11.35
C ALA A 174 6.76 1.70 -12.75
N THR A 175 7.27 0.67 -13.41
CA THR A 175 6.68 0.11 -14.64
C THR A 175 6.16 -1.28 -14.37
N VAL A 176 5.01 -1.59 -14.93
CA VAL A 176 4.26 -2.83 -14.66
C VAL A 176 3.98 -3.54 -15.97
N THR A 177 4.05 -4.85 -15.94
CA THR A 177 3.58 -5.72 -17.03
C THR A 177 2.68 -6.79 -16.42
N ASP A 178 1.50 -7.00 -17.00
CA ASP A 178 0.58 -8.08 -16.61
C ASP A 178 0.89 -9.38 -17.39
N ASP A 179 0.15 -10.44 -17.13
CA ASP A 179 0.35 -11.75 -17.78
C ASP A 179 0.03 -11.77 -19.29
N ASP A 180 -0.78 -10.82 -19.77
CA ASP A 180 -1.10 -10.63 -21.20
C ASP A 180 -0.16 -9.61 -21.88
N ASP A 181 0.93 -9.24 -21.21
CA ASP A 181 1.94 -8.27 -21.66
C ASP A 181 1.41 -6.82 -21.84
N ASN A 182 0.24 -6.48 -21.28
CA ASN A 182 -0.23 -5.11 -21.12
C ASN A 182 0.64 -4.36 -20.12
N LYS A 183 0.72 -3.04 -20.25
CA LYS A 183 1.69 -2.22 -19.51
C LYS A 183 1.10 -0.95 -18.93
N GLY A 184 1.62 -0.59 -17.76
CA GLY A 184 1.33 0.68 -17.09
C GLY A 184 2.56 1.22 -16.40
N SER A 185 2.54 2.50 -16.04
CA SER A 185 3.60 3.11 -15.24
C SER A 185 3.10 4.26 -14.38
N ALA A 186 3.87 4.57 -13.34
CA ALA A 186 3.67 5.73 -12.49
C ALA A 186 5.03 6.32 -12.11
N LYS A 187 5.07 7.65 -11.96
CA LYS A 187 6.25 8.40 -11.52
C LYS A 187 5.89 9.32 -10.37
N ILE A 188 6.87 9.58 -9.52
CA ILE A 188 6.75 10.56 -8.43
C ILE A 188 8.12 11.15 -8.13
N ARG A 189 8.17 12.42 -7.73
CA ARG A 189 9.37 13.04 -7.19
C ARG A 189 9.33 13.03 -5.67
N LEU A 190 10.37 12.54 -5.01
CA LEU A 190 10.50 12.58 -3.56
C LEU A 190 11.81 13.25 -3.15
N ASN A 191 11.82 13.83 -1.96
CA ASN A 191 12.99 14.49 -1.38
C ASN A 191 13.56 13.60 -0.27
N LEU A 192 14.70 12.98 -0.51
CA LEU A 192 15.40 12.15 0.46
C LEU A 192 16.09 13.03 1.49
N VAL A 193 15.74 12.83 2.76
CA VAL A 193 16.31 13.58 3.89
C VAL A 193 17.02 12.64 4.87
N GLY A 194 18.18 13.07 5.36
CA GLY A 194 18.85 12.41 6.47
C GLY A 194 18.11 12.69 7.79
N TYR A 195 18.08 11.72 8.70
CA TYR A 195 17.68 12.00 10.07
C TYR A 195 18.74 12.90 10.72
N ALA A 196 18.43 14.18 10.90
CA ALA A 196 19.15 14.98 11.87
C ALA A 196 18.82 14.42 13.26
N ARG A 197 19.79 13.79 13.93
CA ARG A 197 19.72 13.66 15.38
C ARG A 197 19.75 15.08 15.92
N GLN A 198 18.61 15.58 16.38
CA GLN A 198 18.60 16.72 17.31
C GLN A 198 19.14 16.28 18.65
#